data_AF-A0A950S8K6-F1
#
_entry.id   AF-A0A950S8K6-F1
#
_cell.length_a   1.000
_cell.length_b   1.000
_cell.length_c   1.000
_cell.angle_alpha   90.00
_cell.angle_beta   90.00
_cell.angle_gamma   90.00
#
_symmetry.space_group_name_H-M   'P 1'
#
loop_
_entity.id
_entity.type
_entity.pdbx_description
1 polymer ?
#
loop_
_entity_poly.entity_id
_entity_poly.type
_entity_poly.pdbx_seq_one_letter_code
_entity_poly.pdbx_strand_id
1 'polypeptide(L)' 'MEDTGALDASARRLIVTHGSDPVRLEALVRDLVQLRDEADRLAFDEPSPDALREYRRAARELAEAQRALDLVGGS' A
#
# COMPACT_ATOMS: atom_id res chain seq x y z
N MET A 1 -9.34 9.13 -15.43
CA MET A 1 -8.03 9.75 -15.15
C MET A 1 -7.99 10.36 -13.74
N GLU A 2 -8.85 9.93 -12.81
CA GLU A 2 -8.96 10.50 -11.45
C GLU A 2 -8.20 9.72 -10.36
N ASP A 3 -7.78 8.48 -10.63
CA ASP A 3 -7.20 7.59 -9.62
C ASP A 3 -5.80 8.03 -9.16
N THR A 4 -5.00 8.59 -10.07
CA THR A 4 -3.62 9.01 -9.77
C THR A 4 -3.57 10.19 -8.80
N GLY A 5 -4.55 11.11 -8.85
CA GLY A 5 -4.60 12.26 -7.95
C GLY A 5 -4.92 11.87 -6.51
N ALA A 6 -5.84 10.92 -6.32
CA ALA A 6 -6.17 10.38 -5.01
C ALA A 6 -5.02 9.54 -4.43
N LEU A 7 -4.34 8.77 -5.28
CA LEU A 7 -3.16 8.00 -4.91
C LEU A 7 -2.00 8.91 -4.46
N ASP A 8 -1.69 9.97 -5.21
CA ASP A 8 -0.64 10.93 -4.88
C ASP A 8 -0.94 11.68 -3.56
N ALA A 9 -2.20 12.07 -3.34
CA ALA A 9 -2.61 12.71 -2.10
C ALA A 9 -2.43 11.77 -0.89
N SER A 10 -2.73 10.48 -1.07
CA SER A 10 -2.57 9.46 -0.03
C SER A 10 -1.10 9.15 0.25
N ALA A 11 -0.28 9.02 -0.80
CA ALA A 11 1.16 8.86 -0.70
C ALA A 11 1.81 10.03 0.05
N ARG A 12 1.43 11.28 -0.25
CA ARG A 12 1.91 12.46 0.48
C ARG A 12 1.53 12.44 1.95
N ARG A 13 0.34 11.95 2.31
CA ARG A 13 -0.03 11.75 3.72
C ARG A 13 0.86 10.71 4.39
N LEU A 14 1.14 9.58 3.74
CA LEU A 14 2.07 8.57 4.26
C LEU A 14 3.47 9.14 4.49
N ILE A 15 3.98 9.95 3.56
CA ILE A 15 5.27 10.65 3.71
C ILE A 15 5.27 11.52 4.98
N VAL A 16 4.21 12.30 5.20
CA VAL A 16 4.06 13.15 6.41
C VAL A 16 3.99 12.30 7.68
N THR A 17 3.28 11.17 7.66
CA THR A 17 3.12 10.28 8.82
C THR A 17 4.40 9.52 9.16
N HIS A 18 5.13 9.03 8.16
CA HIS A 18 6.29 8.14 8.35
C HIS A 18 7.65 8.85 8.29
N GLY A 19 7.68 10.13 7.88
CA GLY A 19 8.80 11.05 8.06
C GLY A 19 9.76 11.18 6.87
N SER A 20 9.28 11.08 5.63
CA SER A 20 10.09 11.15 4.38
C SER A 20 11.34 10.27 4.34
N ASP A 21 11.50 9.32 5.26
CA ASP A 21 12.65 8.44 5.35
C ASP A 21 12.44 7.24 4.41
N PRO A 22 13.25 7.11 3.35
CA PRO A 22 13.08 6.03 2.37
C PRO A 22 13.25 4.65 3.01
N VAL A 23 14.11 4.49 4.02
CA VAL A 23 14.32 3.20 4.69
C VAL A 23 13.05 2.76 5.44
N ARG A 24 12.35 3.70 6.07
CA ARG A 24 11.07 3.43 6.74
C ARG A 24 9.96 3.12 5.75
N LEU A 25 9.91 3.84 4.63
CA LEU A 25 8.92 3.60 3.57
C LEU A 25 9.16 2.24 2.89
N GLU A 26 10.41 1.85 2.66
CA GLU A 26 10.74 0.51 2.17
C GLU A 26 10.32 -0.60 3.15
N ALA A 27 10.53 -0.39 4.46
CA ALA A 27 10.07 -1.34 5.47
C ALA A 27 8.54 -1.47 5.44
N LEU A 28 7.82 -0.35 5.39
CA LEU A 28 6.36 -0.34 5.25
C LEU A 28 5.89 -1.07 3.97
N VAL A 29 6.54 -0.85 2.83
CA VAL A 29 6.23 -1.55 1.58
C VAL A 29 6.41 -3.05 1.76
N ARG A 30 7.51 -3.51 2.38
CA ARG A 30 7.74 -4.94 2.64
C ARG A 30 6.65 -5.56 3.53
N ASP A 31 6.26 -4.87 4.59
CA ASP A 31 5.21 -5.34 5.51
C ASP A 31 3.84 -5.42 4.79
N LEU A 32 3.51 -4.44 3.96
CA LEU A 32 2.27 -4.42 3.18
C LEU A 32 2.25 -5.46 2.06
N VAL A 33 3.40 -5.80 1.46
CA VAL A 33 3.51 -6.94 0.53
C VAL A 33 3.13 -8.23 1.25
N GLN A 34 3.69 -8.47 2.43
CA GLN A 34 3.38 -9.69 3.20
C GLN A 34 1.90 -9.76 3.57
N LEU A 35 1.31 -8.64 4.02
CA LEU A 35 -0.11 -8.56 4.33
C LEU A 35 -0.99 -8.84 3.11
N ARG A 36 -0.63 -8.27 1.95
CA ARG A 36 -1.37 -8.51 0.69
C ARG A 36 -1.24 -9.95 0.23
N ASP A 37 -0.06 -10.55 0.34
CA ASP A 37 0.18 -11.97 0.02
C ASP A 37 -0.64 -12.89 0.94
N GLU A 38 -0.76 -12.57 2.23
CA GLU A 38 -1.58 -13.34 3.17
C GLU A 38 -3.08 -13.19 2.88
N ALA A 39 -3.55 -11.97 2.65
CA ALA A 39 -4.95 -11.72 2.31
C ALA A 39 -5.35 -12.35 0.96
N ASP A 40 -4.44 -12.35 -0.02
CA ASP A 40 -4.62 -13.00 -1.32
C ASP A 40 -4.75 -14.53 -1.17
N ARG A 41 -3.86 -15.14 -0.38
CA ARG A 41 -3.96 -16.57 -0.05
C ARG A 41 -5.28 -16.91 0.63
N LEU A 42 -5.69 -16.12 1.63
CA LEU A 42 -6.98 -16.32 2.30
C LEU A 42 -8.16 -16.17 1.32
N ALA A 43 -8.16 -15.14 0.47
CA ALA A 43 -9.22 -14.92 -0.51
C ALA A 43 -9.28 -16.01 -1.58
N PHE A 44 -8.15 -16.68 -1.85
CA PHE A 44 -8.06 -17.81 -2.76
C PHE A 44 -8.54 -19.11 -2.08
N ASP A 45 -8.05 -19.41 -0.88
CA ASP A 45 -8.34 -20.66 -0.15
C ASP A 45 -9.79 -20.69 0.36
N GLU A 46 -10.29 -19.56 0.88
CA GLU A 46 -11.65 -19.41 1.40
C GLU A 46 -12.31 -18.11 0.89
N PRO A 47 -12.79 -18.12 -0.37
CA PRO A 47 -13.32 -16.92 -1.00
C PRO A 47 -14.59 -16.44 -0.29
N SER A 48 -14.52 -15.23 0.27
CA SER A 48 -15.64 -14.54 0.91
C SER A 48 -15.61 -13.04 0.61
N PRO A 49 -16.75 -12.33 0.74
CA PRO A 49 -16.79 -10.88 0.57
C PRO A 49 -15.80 -10.15 1.49
N ASP A 50 -15.64 -10.63 2.72
CA ASP A 50 -14.70 -10.05 3.69
C ASP A 50 -13.25 -10.33 3.29
N ALA A 51 -12.90 -11.55 2.89
CA ALA A 51 -11.54 -11.87 2.42
C ALA A 51 -11.14 -11.01 1.20
N LEU A 52 -12.06 -10.83 0.24
CA LEU A 52 -11.84 -9.95 -0.92
C LEU A 52 -11.72 -8.48 -0.51
N ARG A 53 -12.46 -8.03 0.52
CA ARG A 53 -12.34 -6.66 1.04
C ARG A 53 -10.97 -6.43 1.67
N GLU A 54 -10.49 -7.36 2.49
CA GLU A 54 -9.17 -7.25 3.11
C GLU A 54 -8.05 -7.29 2.07
N TYR A 55 -8.14 -8.17 1.07
CA TYR A 55 -7.19 -8.19 -0.05
C TYR A 55 -7.16 -6.84 -0.79
N ARG A 56 -8.33 -6.29 -1.17
CA ARG A 56 -8.42 -5.00 -1.86
C ARG A 56 -7.88 -3.85 -1.01
N ARG A 57 -8.13 -3.89 0.29
CA ARG A 57 -7.60 -2.93 1.25
C ARG A 57 -6.07 -3.00 1.29
N ALA A 58 -5.49 -4.18 1.50
CA ALA A 58 -4.05 -4.37 1.54
C ALA A 58 -3.37 -3.98 0.22
N ALA A 59 -3.98 -4.32 -0.93
CA ALA A 59 -3.48 -3.94 -2.24
C ALA A 59 -3.48 -2.42 -2.45
N ARG A 60 -4.52 -1.73 -1.99
CA ARG A 60 -4.59 -0.27 -2.04
C ARG A 60 -3.54 0.38 -1.13
N GLU A 61 -3.43 -0.07 0.13
CA GLU A 61 -2.44 0.46 1.07
C GLU A 61 -1.01 0.25 0.54
N LEU A 62 -0.73 -0.91 -0.08
CA LEU A 62 0.54 -1.19 -0.76
C LEU A 62 0.81 -0.20 -1.90
N ALA A 63 -0.17 0.05 -2.77
CA ALA A 63 -0.02 1.01 -3.87
C ALA A 63 0.27 2.43 -3.36
N GLU A 64 -0.39 2.85 -2.27
CA GLU A 64 -0.15 4.15 -1.63
C GLU A 64 1.28 4.24 -1.06
N ALA A 65 1.78 3.18 -0.41
CA ALA A 65 3.12 3.13 0.15
C ALA A 65 4.22 3.08 -0.92
N GLN A 66 4.03 2.30 -2.00
CA GLN A 66 4.93 2.27 -3.15
C GLN A 66 5.02 3.65 -3.80
N ARG A 67 3.87 4.31 -3.98
CA ARG A 67 3.86 5.66 -4.52
C ARG A 67 4.56 6.66 -3.61
N ALA A 68 4.43 6.52 -2.29
CA ALA A 68 5.16 7.35 -1.33
C ALA A 68 6.68 7.16 -1.45
N LEU A 69 7.13 5.91 -1.58
CA LEU A 69 8.54 5.59 -1.78
C LEU A 69 9.08 6.18 -3.09
N ASP A 70 8.33 6.05 -4.19
CA ASP A 70 8.71 6.62 -5.49
C ASP A 70 8.87 8.16 -5.43
N LEU A 71 7.95 8.84 -4.73
CA LEU A 71 7.99 10.30 -4.58
C LEU A 71 9.21 10.76 -3.75
N VAL A 72 9.63 9.98 -2.75
CA VAL A 72 10.81 10.27 -1.92
C VAL A 72 12.10 9.93 -2.65
N GLY A 73 12.14 8.82 -3.40
CA GLY A 73 13.33 8.36 -4.13
C GLY A 73 13.57 9.08 -5.47
N GLY A 74 12.54 9.70 -6.04
CA GLY A 74 12.63 10.49 -7.28
C GLY A 74 12.89 11.98 -7.08
N SER A 75 13.27 12.42 -5.87
CA SER A 75 13.59 13.82 -5.53
C SER A 75 15.08 14.12 -5.64
#